data_AF-A0A3D1SFW8-F1
#
_entry.id   AF-A0A3D1SFW8-F1
#
_cell.length_a   1.000
_cell.length_b   1.000
_cell.length_c   1.000
_cell.angle_alpha   90.00
_cell.angle_beta   90.00
_cell.angle_gamma   90.00
#
_symmetry.space_group_name_H-M   'P 1'
#
loop_
_entity.id
_entity.type
_entity.pdbx_description
1 polymer ?
#
loop_
_entity_poly.entity_id
_entity_poly.type
_entity_poly.pdbx_seq_one_letter_code
_entity_poly.pdbx_strand_id
1 'polypeptide(L)'
;PLKLHIANSAPAAPEYEEFTEECVSADENDVRELVNIITKPYANVDETRRQAKFSVTELAHRTSQIPFTLTKPAFALSGGKSGADIGNAYHPCMECISFDAVRNCAPKELSDCVSSELFRLCDEGRISEEELECINPEKIIGFFTSALGERVLKSEHIEREFPFYDEIDGSKIDSNLSGIFGIQGRVDLCFEENGELVVVDYKTDYDINAEKDAYARQVAIYAEILPRMLGKRVSRTYLYSFTNGESIEI
;
A
#
# COMPACT_ATOMS: atom_id res chain seq x y z
N PRO A 1 24.51 -16.26 -33.04
CA PRO A 1 25.56 -16.43 -32.02
C PRO A 1 26.61 -15.31 -32.11
N LEU A 2 26.57 -14.35 -31.19
CA LEU A 2 27.58 -13.29 -31.06
C LEU A 2 28.84 -13.88 -30.42
N LYS A 3 29.99 -13.78 -31.11
CA LYS A 3 31.30 -14.13 -30.55
C LYS A 3 31.89 -12.88 -29.87
N LEU A 4 31.91 -12.88 -28.54
CA LEU A 4 32.67 -11.92 -27.74
C LEU A 4 34.15 -12.29 -27.74
N HIS A 5 34.98 -11.42 -28.30
CA HIS A 5 36.43 -11.47 -28.12
C HIS A 5 36.79 -10.65 -26.89
N ILE A 6 37.19 -11.34 -25.82
CA ILE A 6 37.73 -10.72 -24.62
C ILE A 6 39.25 -10.59 -24.82
N ALA A 7 39.74 -9.36 -24.91
CA ALA A 7 41.18 -9.09 -24.93
C ALA A 7 41.73 -9.22 -23.50
N ASN A 8 42.81 -9.99 -23.34
CA ASN A 8 43.44 -10.31 -22.04
C ASN A 8 44.43 -9.25 -21.54
N SER A 9 44.44 -8.06 -22.14
CA SER A 9 45.28 -6.94 -21.69
C SER A 9 44.40 -5.75 -21.38
N ALA A 10 44.52 -5.22 -20.16
CA ALA A 10 43.93 -3.94 -19.82
C ALA A 10 44.40 -2.88 -20.82
N PRO A 11 43.52 -2.01 -21.33
CA PRO A 11 43.95 -0.89 -22.16
C PRO A 11 44.93 -0.04 -21.33
N ALA A 12 46.02 0.39 -21.95
CA ALA A 12 46.94 1.33 -21.32
C ALA A 12 46.16 2.61 -20.97
N ALA A 13 46.37 3.14 -19.76
CA ALA A 13 45.79 4.41 -19.37
C ALA A 13 46.22 5.49 -20.38
N PRO A 14 45.31 6.38 -20.82
CA PRO A 14 45.70 7.49 -21.67
C PRO A 14 46.79 8.31 -20.97
N GLU A 15 47.79 8.76 -21.72
CA GLU A 15 48.78 9.70 -21.21
C GLU A 15 48.04 11.00 -20.86
N TYR A 16 48.10 11.38 -19.57
CA TYR A 16 47.54 12.62 -19.09
C TYR A 16 48.45 13.76 -19.56
N GLU A 17 47.98 14.63 -20.44
CA GLU A 17 48.60 15.94 -20.61
C GLU A 17 48.53 16.66 -19.25
N GLU A 18 49.67 17.13 -18.74
CA GLU A 18 49.72 18.04 -17.61
C GLU A 18 48.92 19.30 -17.98
N PHE A 19 47.66 19.36 -17.57
CA PHE A 19 46.92 20.61 -17.54
C PHE A 19 47.70 21.53 -16.61
N THR A 20 48.32 22.55 -17.21
CA THR A 20 48.77 23.71 -16.44
C THR A 20 47.51 24.29 -15.81
N GLU A 21 47.37 24.15 -14.49
CA GLU A 21 46.37 24.91 -13.74
C GLU A 21 46.72 26.38 -13.90
N GLU A 22 46.19 27.02 -14.95
CA GLU A 22 46.07 28.47 -14.96
C GLU A 22 45.18 28.83 -13.77
N CYS A 23 45.82 29.29 -12.69
CA CYS A 23 45.17 29.94 -11.57
C CYS A 23 44.51 31.23 -12.08
N VAL A 24 43.32 31.10 -12.67
CA VAL A 24 42.47 32.25 -12.95
C VAL A 24 41.97 32.75 -11.61
N SER A 25 42.38 33.95 -11.21
CA SER A 25 41.86 34.56 -9.99
C SER A 25 40.36 34.81 -10.17
N ALA A 26 39.53 34.12 -9.39
CA ALA A 26 38.09 34.36 -9.37
C ALA A 26 37.82 35.82 -8.95
N ASP A 27 36.92 36.51 -9.65
CA ASP A 27 36.47 37.85 -9.26
C ASP A 27 35.87 37.78 -7.85
N GLU A 28 36.33 38.65 -6.94
CA GLU A 28 35.81 38.73 -5.57
C GLU A 28 34.29 38.96 -5.53
N ASN A 29 33.73 39.64 -6.53
CA ASN A 29 32.30 39.86 -6.62
C ASN A 29 31.53 38.58 -6.93
N ASP A 30 32.01 37.79 -7.89
CA ASP A 30 31.43 36.49 -8.22
C ASP A 30 31.51 35.53 -7.03
N VAL A 31 32.65 35.53 -6.32
CA VAL A 31 32.82 34.74 -5.09
C VAL A 31 31.82 35.18 -4.02
N ARG A 32 31.63 36.49 -3.81
CA ARG A 32 30.64 37.00 -2.84
C ARG A 32 29.21 36.62 -3.22
N GLU A 33 28.86 36.72 -4.50
CA GLU A 33 27.54 36.35 -5.00
C GLU A 33 27.26 34.85 -4.81
N LEU A 34 28.21 34.00 -5.19
CA LEU A 34 28.10 32.55 -5.01
C LEU A 34 28.02 32.16 -3.54
N VAL A 35 28.84 32.76 -2.67
CA VAL A 35 28.76 32.53 -1.22
C VAL A 35 27.38 32.93 -0.71
N ASN A 36 26.82 34.06 -1.13
CA ASN A 36 25.49 34.49 -0.72
C ASN A 36 24.39 33.53 -1.23
N ILE A 37 24.48 33.03 -2.46
CA ILE A 37 23.53 32.05 -3.01
C ILE A 37 23.59 30.73 -2.22
N ILE A 38 24.79 30.24 -1.91
CA ILE A 38 25.00 28.94 -1.25
C ILE A 38 24.69 29.00 0.25
N THR A 39 24.98 30.13 0.90
CA THR A 39 24.78 30.29 2.36
C THR A 39 23.39 30.81 2.73
N LYS A 40 22.64 31.35 1.78
CA LYS A 40 21.26 31.78 2.02
C LYS A 40 20.42 30.56 2.45
N PRO A 41 19.87 30.56 3.67
CA PRO A 41 19.05 29.46 4.12
C PRO A 41 17.83 29.36 3.22
N TYR A 42 17.52 28.13 2.78
CA TYR A 42 16.33 27.85 2.01
C TYR A 42 15.10 28.35 2.78
N ALA A 43 14.24 29.14 2.12
CA ALA A 43 13.15 29.86 2.77
C ALA A 43 12.19 28.93 3.53
N ASN A 44 12.06 27.67 3.09
CA ASN A 44 11.21 26.65 3.71
C ASN A 44 12.05 25.53 4.33
N VAL A 45 13.15 25.86 5.02
CA VAL A 45 14.02 24.85 5.67
C VAL A 45 13.26 23.96 6.66
N ASP A 46 12.18 24.46 7.26
CA ASP A 46 11.35 23.65 8.15
C ASP A 46 10.55 22.59 7.37
N GLU A 47 10.13 22.88 6.14
CA GLU A 47 9.46 21.91 5.26
C GLU A 47 10.42 20.80 4.81
N THR A 48 11.73 21.07 4.70
CA THR A 48 12.71 20.02 4.35
C THR A 48 12.87 18.97 5.45
N ARG A 49 12.40 19.26 6.66
CA ARG A 49 12.40 18.33 7.80
C ARG A 49 11.08 17.60 7.97
N ARG A 50 10.03 18.03 7.27
CA ARG A 50 8.70 17.43 7.33
C ARG A 50 8.61 16.32 6.29
N GLN A 51 8.21 15.13 6.74
CA GLN A 51 7.83 14.07 5.81
C GLN A 51 6.62 14.55 5.00
N ALA A 52 6.73 14.53 3.67
CA ALA A 52 5.68 15.02 2.78
C ALA A 52 4.71 13.91 2.34
N LYS A 53 5.16 12.64 2.39
CA LYS A 53 4.43 11.49 1.89
C LYS A 53 4.16 10.48 2.99
N PHE A 54 2.90 10.08 3.13
CA PHE A 54 2.43 9.14 4.15
C PHE A 54 1.72 7.96 3.51
N SER A 55 1.82 6.79 4.15
CA SER A 55 0.84 5.73 3.92
C SER A 55 -0.44 6.02 4.71
N VAL A 56 -1.56 5.48 4.24
CA VAL A 56 -2.84 5.64 4.94
C VAL A 56 -2.78 5.08 6.35
N THR A 57 -2.24 3.87 6.52
CA THR A 57 -2.05 3.22 7.82
C THR A 57 -1.17 4.07 8.73
N GLU A 58 -0.03 4.56 8.24
CA GLU A 58 0.87 5.41 9.04
C GLU A 58 0.16 6.68 9.55
N LEU A 59 -0.61 7.34 8.68
CA LEU A 59 -1.33 8.56 9.07
C LEU A 59 -2.48 8.27 10.04
N ALA A 60 -3.16 7.14 9.84
CA ALA A 60 -4.26 6.68 10.67
C ALA A 60 -3.82 6.21 12.07
N HIS A 61 -2.57 5.76 12.24
CA HIS A 61 -2.01 5.39 13.55
C HIS A 61 -1.23 6.54 14.22
N ARG A 62 -1.13 7.72 13.58
CA ARG A 62 -0.37 8.86 14.10
C ARG A 62 -1.17 9.58 15.18
N THR A 63 -1.13 9.05 16.41
CA THR A 63 -1.79 9.68 17.57
C THR A 63 -0.83 10.59 18.36
N SER A 64 0.48 10.53 18.08
CA SER A 64 1.52 11.44 18.60
C SER A 64 2.83 11.27 17.82
N GLN A 65 3.73 12.27 17.92
CA GLN A 65 5.10 12.26 17.39
C GLN A 65 5.96 11.15 18.04
N ILE A 66 5.64 9.87 17.85
CA ILE A 66 6.53 8.80 18.29
C ILE A 66 7.55 8.60 17.16
N PRO A 67 8.86 8.68 17.44
CA PRO A 67 9.87 8.35 16.44
C PRO A 67 9.65 6.90 16.02
N PHE A 68 9.33 6.69 14.74
CA PHE A 68 9.20 5.36 14.17
C PHE A 68 10.58 4.71 14.21
N THR A 69 10.78 3.84 15.19
CA THR A 69 12.00 3.04 15.25
C THR A 69 11.86 1.98 14.17
N LEU A 70 12.75 2.01 13.18
CA LEU A 70 12.81 0.97 12.16
C LEU A 70 13.21 -0.35 12.83
N THR A 71 12.22 -1.13 13.22
CA THR A 71 12.40 -2.52 13.66
C THR A 71 12.84 -3.33 12.45
N LYS A 72 13.72 -4.32 12.67
CA LYS A 72 14.10 -5.24 11.59
C LYS A 72 12.84 -5.86 10.98
N PRO A 73 12.74 -5.88 9.64
CA PRO A 73 11.57 -6.42 8.99
C PRO A 73 11.41 -7.91 9.32
N ALA A 74 10.17 -8.40 9.40
CA ALA A 74 9.85 -9.76 9.83
C ALA A 74 10.61 -10.83 9.04
N PHE A 75 10.84 -10.64 7.74
CA PHE A 75 11.62 -11.55 6.91
C PHE A 75 13.10 -11.70 7.34
N ALA A 76 13.64 -10.74 8.09
CA ALA A 76 15.00 -10.79 8.64
C ALA A 76 15.06 -11.48 10.01
N LEU A 77 13.91 -11.89 10.57
CA LEU A 77 13.79 -12.62 11.82
C LEU A 77 13.43 -14.07 11.49
N SER A 78 14.35 -14.99 11.75
CA SER A 78 14.16 -16.42 11.49
C SER A 78 13.20 -17.03 12.52
N GLY A 79 11.93 -17.22 12.14
CA GLY A 79 10.98 -18.06 12.89
C GLY A 79 9.50 -17.74 12.62
N GLY A 80 8.71 -18.77 12.29
CA GLY A 80 7.25 -18.72 12.14
C GLY A 80 6.73 -17.80 11.04
N LYS A 81 5.49 -18.05 10.56
CA LYS A 81 4.78 -17.11 9.69
C LYS A 81 4.24 -15.98 10.58
N SER A 82 4.71 -14.74 10.37
CA SER A 82 4.24 -13.58 11.13
C SER A 82 2.83 -13.17 10.69
N GLY A 83 2.11 -12.40 11.52
CA GLY A 83 0.81 -11.84 11.14
C GLY A 83 0.88 -11.00 9.85
N ALA A 84 2.02 -10.33 9.61
CA ALA A 84 2.29 -9.62 8.37
C ALA A 84 2.42 -10.57 7.17
N ASP A 85 3.06 -11.73 7.33
CA ASP A 85 3.18 -12.72 6.25
C ASP A 85 1.82 -13.34 5.90
N ILE A 86 0.95 -13.54 6.89
CA ILE A 86 -0.43 -13.98 6.66
C ILE A 86 -1.21 -12.89 5.93
N GLY A 87 -1.13 -11.63 6.36
CA GLY A 87 -1.73 -10.49 5.64
C GLY A 87 -1.26 -10.44 4.19
N ASN A 88 0.05 -10.45 3.97
CA ASN A 88 0.67 -10.41 2.65
C ASN A 88 0.22 -11.55 1.72
N ALA A 89 -0.19 -12.71 2.26
CA ALA A 89 -0.74 -13.80 1.46
C ALA A 89 -2.23 -13.59 1.10
N TYR A 90 -3.05 -13.06 2.02
CA TYR A 90 -4.50 -12.91 1.79
C TYR A 90 -4.82 -11.78 0.80
N HIS A 91 -4.09 -10.66 0.81
CA HIS A 91 -4.38 -9.53 -0.09
C HIS A 91 -4.26 -9.92 -1.58
N PRO A 92 -3.14 -10.48 -2.07
CA PRO A 92 -3.02 -10.94 -3.46
C PRO A 92 -4.04 -12.04 -3.81
N CYS A 93 -4.35 -12.93 -2.86
CA CYS A 93 -5.39 -13.94 -3.04
C CYS A 93 -6.76 -13.29 -3.30
N MET A 94 -7.17 -12.36 -2.44
CA MET A 94 -8.47 -11.68 -2.58
C MET A 94 -8.53 -10.75 -3.79
N GLU A 95 -7.40 -10.18 -4.20
CA GLU A 95 -7.25 -9.43 -5.46
C GLU A 95 -7.49 -10.32 -6.69
N CYS A 96 -6.95 -11.54 -6.69
CA CYS A 96 -6.88 -12.36 -7.89
C CYS A 96 -7.97 -13.43 -8.00
N ILE A 97 -8.59 -13.84 -6.89
CA ILE A 97 -9.64 -14.87 -6.90
C ILE A 97 -10.82 -14.43 -7.79
N SER A 98 -11.36 -15.36 -8.60
CA SER A 98 -12.46 -15.04 -9.49
C SER A 98 -13.79 -14.95 -8.73
N PHE A 99 -14.24 -13.73 -8.47
CA PHE A 99 -15.56 -13.49 -7.87
C PHE A 99 -16.69 -14.00 -8.77
N ASP A 100 -16.50 -14.02 -10.09
CA ASP A 100 -17.48 -14.60 -11.02
C ASP A 100 -17.54 -16.13 -10.92
N ALA A 101 -16.41 -16.82 -10.74
CA ALA A 101 -16.43 -18.26 -10.50
C ALA A 101 -17.20 -18.59 -9.21
N VAL A 102 -16.92 -17.84 -8.15
CA VAL A 102 -17.61 -17.98 -6.86
C VAL A 102 -19.10 -17.65 -6.98
N ARG A 103 -19.46 -16.56 -7.66
CA ARG A 103 -20.86 -16.15 -7.91
C ARG A 103 -21.67 -17.21 -8.64
N ASN A 104 -21.05 -17.90 -9.60
CA ASN A 104 -21.73 -18.85 -10.46
C ASN A 104 -21.71 -20.30 -9.95
N CYS A 105 -20.96 -20.60 -8.88
CA CYS A 105 -20.92 -21.93 -8.30
C CYS A 105 -22.16 -22.20 -7.43
N ALA A 106 -22.59 -23.46 -7.37
CA ALA A 106 -23.65 -23.85 -6.44
C ALA A 106 -23.15 -23.75 -4.98
N PRO A 107 -23.97 -23.38 -4.00
CA PRO A 107 -23.53 -23.26 -2.60
C PRO A 107 -22.86 -24.53 -2.04
N LYS A 108 -23.31 -25.71 -2.49
CA LYS A 108 -22.74 -27.01 -2.11
C LYS A 108 -21.35 -27.29 -2.70
N GLU A 109 -20.97 -26.56 -3.75
CA GLU A 109 -19.71 -26.69 -4.51
C GLU A 109 -18.73 -25.55 -4.17
N LEU A 110 -19.11 -24.61 -3.29
CA LEU A 110 -18.30 -23.45 -2.97
C LEU A 110 -16.91 -23.82 -2.45
N SER A 111 -16.82 -24.85 -1.61
CA SER A 111 -15.54 -25.34 -1.10
C SER A 111 -14.61 -25.78 -2.23
N ASP A 112 -15.10 -26.61 -3.14
CA ASP A 112 -14.33 -27.12 -4.29
C ASP A 112 -13.96 -25.98 -5.24
N CYS A 113 -14.87 -25.01 -5.43
CA CYS A 113 -14.63 -23.81 -6.22
C CYS A 113 -13.49 -22.96 -5.64
N VAL A 114 -13.52 -22.66 -4.34
CA VAL A 114 -12.47 -21.89 -3.67
C VAL A 114 -11.13 -22.63 -3.74
N SER A 115 -11.11 -23.94 -3.45
CA SER A 115 -9.87 -24.73 -3.55
C SER A 115 -9.29 -24.74 -4.96
N SER A 116 -10.15 -24.87 -5.97
CA SER A 116 -9.73 -24.85 -7.39
C SER A 116 -9.17 -23.49 -7.78
N GLU A 117 -9.79 -22.41 -7.32
CA GLU A 117 -9.30 -21.04 -7.55
C GLU A 117 -7.94 -20.81 -6.88
N LEU A 118 -7.77 -21.23 -5.62
CA LEU A 118 -6.49 -21.10 -4.92
C LEU A 118 -5.37 -21.86 -5.65
N PHE A 119 -5.65 -23.07 -6.13
CA PHE A 119 -4.68 -23.83 -6.93
C PHE A 119 -4.37 -23.12 -8.26
N ARG A 120 -5.39 -22.62 -8.96
CA ARG A 120 -5.22 -21.85 -10.20
C ARG A 120 -4.34 -20.61 -9.97
N LEU A 121 -4.58 -19.87 -8.88
CA LEU A 121 -3.78 -18.69 -8.54
C LEU A 121 -2.31 -19.04 -8.30
N CYS A 122 -2.05 -20.17 -7.62
CA CYS A 122 -0.70 -20.65 -7.39
C CYS A 122 -0.02 -21.11 -8.70
N ASP A 123 -0.73 -21.87 -9.53
CA ASP A 123 -0.23 -22.37 -10.83
C ASP A 123 0.08 -21.23 -11.81
N GLU A 124 -0.75 -20.19 -11.84
CA GLU A 124 -0.53 -18.97 -12.63
C GLU A 124 0.56 -18.04 -12.05
N GLY A 125 1.11 -18.36 -10.87
CA GLY A 125 2.12 -17.55 -10.18
C GLY A 125 1.58 -16.22 -9.65
N ARG A 126 0.26 -16.13 -9.39
CA ARG A 126 -0.38 -14.97 -8.74
C ARG A 126 -0.11 -14.93 -7.24
N ILE A 127 0.02 -16.11 -6.64
CA ILE A 127 0.49 -16.32 -5.27
C ILE A 127 1.57 -17.41 -5.31
N SER A 128 2.52 -17.34 -4.40
CA SER A 128 3.56 -18.36 -4.21
C SER A 128 3.03 -19.55 -3.40
N GLU A 129 3.75 -20.68 -3.45
CA GLU A 129 3.44 -21.85 -2.60
C GLU A 129 3.49 -21.49 -1.11
N GLU A 130 4.46 -20.68 -0.70
CA GLU A 130 4.61 -20.21 0.69
C GLU A 130 3.40 -19.38 1.16
N GLU A 131 2.90 -18.50 0.29
CA GLU A 131 1.68 -17.71 0.54
C GLU A 131 0.44 -18.60 0.54
N LEU A 132 0.32 -19.56 -0.39
CA LEU A 132 -0.80 -20.50 -0.42
C LEU A 132 -0.90 -21.28 0.90
N GLU A 133 0.22 -21.73 1.46
CA GLU A 133 0.26 -22.39 2.75
C GLU A 133 -0.13 -21.49 3.94
N CYS A 134 -0.08 -20.16 3.79
CA CYS A 134 -0.57 -19.21 4.81
C CYS A 134 -2.10 -19.04 4.76
N ILE A 135 -2.72 -19.38 3.63
CA ILE A 135 -4.15 -19.15 3.39
C ILE A 135 -4.95 -20.33 3.94
N ASN A 136 -6.01 -20.03 4.69
CA ASN A 136 -6.98 -21.02 5.12
C ASN A 136 -8.22 -20.88 4.21
N PRO A 137 -8.52 -21.87 3.35
CA PRO A 137 -9.67 -21.83 2.45
C PRO A 137 -11.00 -21.57 3.17
N GLU A 138 -11.18 -22.09 4.39
CA GLU A 138 -12.41 -21.91 5.18
C GLU A 138 -12.67 -20.44 5.52
N LYS A 139 -11.61 -19.64 5.71
CA LYS A 139 -11.74 -18.20 5.97
C LYS A 139 -12.20 -17.44 4.73
N ILE A 140 -11.77 -17.87 3.55
CA ILE A 140 -12.20 -17.32 2.25
C ILE A 140 -13.66 -17.71 1.96
N ILE A 141 -14.01 -18.97 2.19
CA ILE A 141 -15.41 -19.45 2.12
C ILE A 141 -16.29 -18.66 3.10
N GLY A 142 -15.82 -18.45 4.32
CA GLY A 142 -16.50 -17.64 5.34
C GLY A 142 -16.79 -16.22 4.87
N PHE A 143 -15.84 -15.58 4.16
CA PHE A 143 -16.09 -14.26 3.56
C PHE A 143 -17.21 -14.30 2.54
N PHE A 144 -17.16 -15.20 1.56
CA PHE A 144 -18.17 -15.26 0.49
C PHE A 144 -19.56 -15.70 0.96
N THR A 145 -19.64 -16.41 2.10
CA THR A 145 -20.91 -16.79 2.74
C THR A 145 -21.41 -15.77 3.77
N SER A 146 -20.60 -14.76 4.09
CA SER A 146 -21.01 -13.67 5.00
C SER A 146 -22.01 -12.73 4.33
N ALA A 147 -22.78 -12.00 5.14
CA ALA A 147 -23.71 -10.97 4.65
C ALA A 147 -22.98 -9.88 3.83
N LEU A 148 -21.73 -9.55 4.18
CA LEU A 148 -20.92 -8.61 3.41
C LEU A 148 -20.48 -9.23 2.07
N GLY A 149 -19.96 -10.46 2.08
CA GLY A 149 -19.55 -11.17 0.87
C GLY A 149 -20.70 -11.36 -0.13
N GLU A 150 -21.91 -11.66 0.34
CA GLU A 150 -23.09 -11.72 -0.52
C GLU A 150 -23.40 -10.39 -1.22
N ARG A 151 -23.21 -9.26 -0.53
CA ARG A 151 -23.40 -7.92 -1.13
C ARG A 151 -22.34 -7.64 -2.19
N VAL A 152 -21.09 -7.97 -1.88
CA VAL A 152 -19.97 -7.85 -2.81
C VAL A 152 -20.24 -8.66 -4.07
N LEU A 153 -20.64 -9.93 -3.93
CA LEU A 153 -20.93 -10.80 -5.08
C LEU A 153 -22.15 -10.35 -5.89
N LYS A 154 -23.05 -9.51 -5.34
CA LYS A 154 -24.17 -8.92 -6.09
C LYS A 154 -23.79 -7.68 -6.90
N SER A 155 -22.64 -7.06 -6.61
CA SER A 155 -22.20 -5.86 -7.33
C SER A 155 -21.64 -6.21 -8.71
N GLU A 156 -22.01 -5.43 -9.72
CA GLU A 156 -21.40 -5.50 -11.06
C GLU A 156 -20.09 -4.73 -11.14
N HIS A 157 -19.88 -3.76 -10.25
CA HIS A 157 -18.71 -2.89 -10.23
C HIS A 157 -17.92 -3.11 -8.94
N ILE A 158 -16.75 -3.73 -9.09
CA ILE A 158 -15.88 -4.13 -7.99
C ILE A 158 -14.44 -3.77 -8.37
N GLU A 159 -13.83 -2.91 -7.55
CA GLU A 159 -12.42 -2.56 -7.60
C GLU A 159 -11.71 -3.24 -6.42
N ARG A 160 -10.54 -3.83 -6.65
CA ARG A 160 -9.77 -4.55 -5.63
C ARG A 160 -8.32 -4.12 -5.68
N GLU A 161 -7.69 -4.05 -4.51
CA GLU A 161 -6.30 -3.61 -4.36
C GLU A 161 -6.02 -2.31 -5.16
N PHE A 162 -6.98 -1.38 -5.15
CA PHE A 162 -6.98 -0.18 -5.97
C PHE A 162 -5.95 0.82 -5.45
N PRO A 163 -4.84 1.07 -6.18
CA PRO A 163 -3.82 1.99 -5.72
C PRO A 163 -4.26 3.44 -5.96
N PHE A 164 -3.93 4.32 -5.02
CA PHE A 164 -4.17 5.75 -5.20
C PHE A 164 -3.03 6.59 -4.64
N TYR A 165 -2.96 7.81 -5.16
CA TYR A 165 -2.16 8.89 -4.61
C TYR A 165 -2.98 10.17 -4.69
N ASP A 166 -3.08 10.89 -3.59
CA ASP A 166 -3.79 12.17 -3.53
C ASP A 166 -3.24 13.05 -2.40
N GLU A 167 -3.61 14.31 -2.39
CA GLU A 167 -3.33 15.24 -1.30
C GLU A 167 -4.56 15.39 -0.41
N ILE A 168 -4.34 15.48 0.90
CA ILE A 168 -5.40 15.75 1.87
C ILE A 168 -4.94 16.78 2.89
N ASP A 169 -5.88 17.64 3.28
CA ASP A 169 -5.70 18.50 4.45
C ASP A 169 -5.80 17.63 5.71
N GLY A 170 -4.74 17.62 6.53
CA GLY A 170 -4.71 16.82 7.76
C GLY A 170 -5.87 17.11 8.71
N SER A 171 -6.41 18.33 8.69
CA SER A 171 -7.53 18.73 9.55
C SER A 171 -8.83 17.98 9.24
N LYS A 172 -8.95 17.38 8.04
CA LYS A 172 -10.06 16.51 7.65
C LYS A 172 -9.97 15.11 8.26
N ILE A 173 -8.78 14.69 8.71
CA ILE A 173 -8.53 13.36 9.27
C ILE A 173 -8.53 13.43 10.80
N ASP A 174 -7.82 14.40 11.36
CA ASP A 174 -7.69 14.60 12.81
C ASP A 174 -7.51 16.09 13.07
N SER A 175 -8.27 16.64 14.02
CA SER A 175 -8.20 18.06 14.36
C SER A 175 -6.81 18.53 14.81
N ASN A 176 -5.94 17.62 15.24
CA ASN A 176 -4.56 17.92 15.65
C ASN A 176 -3.56 17.92 14.49
N LEU A 177 -3.98 17.51 13.29
CA LEU A 177 -3.15 17.51 12.09
C LEU A 177 -3.44 18.79 11.28
N SER A 178 -2.41 19.56 10.96
CA SER A 178 -2.53 20.78 10.17
C SER A 178 -1.58 20.76 8.96
N GLY A 179 -2.08 21.17 7.80
CA GLY A 179 -1.31 21.26 6.55
C GLY A 179 -1.69 20.17 5.55
N ILE A 180 -1.18 20.32 4.33
CA ILE A 180 -1.43 19.38 3.23
C ILE A 180 -0.44 18.23 3.31
N PHE A 181 -0.94 17.01 3.16
CA PHE A 181 -0.15 15.79 3.17
C PHE A 181 -0.40 15.03 1.87
N GLY A 182 0.68 14.57 1.23
CA GLY A 182 0.57 13.60 0.15
C GLY A 182 0.33 12.22 0.75
N ILE A 183 -0.75 11.57 0.37
CA ILE A 183 -1.10 10.21 0.80
C ILE A 183 -0.98 9.27 -0.38
N GLN A 184 -0.34 8.14 -0.14
CA GLN A 184 -0.44 6.98 -1.00
C GLN A 184 -1.09 5.85 -0.23
N GLY A 185 -1.99 5.13 -0.87
CA GLY A 185 -2.62 3.99 -0.29
C GLY A 185 -3.07 2.99 -1.33
N ARG A 186 -3.66 1.93 -0.80
CA ARG A 186 -4.33 0.93 -1.60
C ARG A 186 -5.61 0.53 -0.87
N VAL A 187 -6.72 0.52 -1.60
CA VAL A 187 -8.02 0.09 -1.06
C VAL A 187 -8.20 -1.38 -1.39
N ASP A 188 -8.34 -2.22 -0.38
CA ASP A 188 -8.41 -3.68 -0.55
C ASP A 188 -9.60 -4.09 -1.42
N LEU A 189 -10.77 -3.53 -1.13
CA LEU A 189 -12.00 -3.75 -1.88
C LEU A 189 -12.90 -2.52 -1.85
N CYS A 190 -13.41 -2.13 -3.00
CA CYS A 190 -14.48 -1.16 -3.14
C CYS A 190 -15.51 -1.67 -4.14
N PHE A 191 -16.79 -1.61 -3.82
CA PHE A 191 -17.85 -2.05 -4.72
C PHE A 191 -19.01 -1.07 -4.73
N GLU A 192 -19.76 -1.06 -5.81
CA GLU A 192 -20.96 -0.23 -5.93
C GLU A 192 -22.20 -0.92 -5.36
N GLU A 193 -22.96 -0.18 -4.56
CA GLU A 193 -24.25 -0.59 -4.05
C GLU A 193 -25.20 0.62 -4.08
N ASN A 194 -26.35 0.48 -4.77
CA ASN A 194 -27.36 1.55 -4.91
C ASN A 194 -26.82 2.89 -5.48
N GLY A 195 -25.80 2.84 -6.35
CA GLY A 195 -25.20 4.04 -6.95
C GLY A 195 -24.13 4.72 -6.08
N GLU A 196 -23.81 4.16 -4.92
CA GLU A 196 -22.78 4.64 -4.00
C GLU A 196 -21.70 3.59 -3.79
N LEU A 197 -20.53 4.01 -3.33
CA LEU A 197 -19.40 3.13 -3.05
C LEU A 197 -19.46 2.61 -1.63
N VAL A 198 -19.23 1.31 -1.49
CA VAL A 198 -18.96 0.65 -0.22
C VAL A 198 -17.50 0.23 -0.22
N VAL A 199 -16.77 0.61 0.83
CA VAL A 199 -15.35 0.28 1.00
C VAL A 199 -15.21 -0.82 2.04
N VAL A 200 -14.33 -1.77 1.77
CA VAL A 200 -14.00 -2.88 2.67
C VAL A 200 -12.49 -2.96 2.80
N ASP A 201 -12.02 -2.98 4.05
CA ASP A 201 -10.62 -3.21 4.40
C ASP A 201 -10.52 -4.59 5.10
N TYR A 202 -9.56 -5.40 4.67
CA TYR A 202 -9.34 -6.76 5.11
C TYR A 202 -8.32 -6.81 6.25
N LYS A 203 -8.64 -7.61 7.28
CA LYS A 203 -7.72 -7.87 8.39
C LYS A 203 -7.62 -9.36 8.68
N THR A 204 -6.39 -9.84 8.77
CA THR A 204 -6.07 -11.27 8.93
C THR A 204 -5.68 -11.67 10.35
N ASP A 205 -5.21 -10.74 11.18
CA ASP A 205 -4.67 -11.03 12.51
C ASP A 205 -4.83 -9.83 13.45
N TYR A 206 -6.05 -9.46 13.87
CA TYR A 206 -6.23 -8.31 14.76
C TYR A 206 -7.52 -8.34 15.58
N ASP A 207 -7.44 -7.87 16.84
CA ASP A 207 -8.60 -7.50 17.64
C ASP A 207 -9.16 -6.17 17.11
N ILE A 208 -10.23 -6.26 16.33
CA ILE A 208 -10.89 -5.11 15.70
C ILE A 208 -11.30 -4.04 16.73
N ASN A 209 -11.58 -4.43 17.99
CA ASN A 209 -12.09 -3.49 18.98
C ASN A 209 -10.98 -2.58 19.55
N ALA A 210 -9.73 -3.04 19.58
CA ALA A 210 -8.63 -2.29 20.18
C ALA A 210 -8.17 -1.09 19.35
N GLU A 211 -8.39 -1.11 18.04
CA GLU A 211 -7.86 -0.11 17.09
C GLU A 211 -8.95 0.62 16.29
N LYS A 212 -10.20 0.55 16.75
CA LYS A 212 -11.35 1.12 16.03
C LYS A 212 -11.16 2.59 15.64
N ASP A 213 -10.51 3.39 16.49
CA ASP A 213 -10.24 4.81 16.22
C ASP A 213 -9.21 5.03 15.10
N ALA A 214 -8.18 4.18 15.03
CA ALA A 214 -7.21 4.24 13.94
C ALA A 214 -7.88 3.84 12.62
N TYR A 215 -8.68 2.77 12.63
CA TYR A 215 -9.45 2.35 11.46
C TYR A 215 -10.47 3.40 11.01
N ALA A 216 -11.13 4.09 11.95
CA ALA A 216 -12.03 5.21 11.62
C ALA A 216 -11.30 6.33 10.87
N ARG A 217 -10.06 6.66 11.27
CA ARG A 217 -9.22 7.64 10.55
C ARG A 217 -8.82 7.15 9.16
N GLN A 218 -8.41 5.88 9.02
CA GLN A 218 -8.07 5.27 7.73
C GLN A 218 -9.27 5.28 6.76
N VAL A 219 -10.43 4.90 7.26
CA VAL A 219 -11.69 4.91 6.52
C VAL A 219 -12.08 6.32 6.10
N ALA A 220 -11.95 7.31 6.98
CA ALA A 220 -12.23 8.71 6.66
C ALA A 220 -11.34 9.23 5.51
N ILE A 221 -10.08 8.79 5.44
CA ILE A 221 -9.19 9.09 4.32
C ILE A 221 -9.76 8.53 3.00
N TYR A 222 -10.20 7.27 2.99
CA TYR A 222 -10.80 6.68 1.79
C TYR A 222 -12.10 7.38 1.38
N ALA A 223 -12.95 7.73 2.33
CA ALA A 223 -14.20 8.45 2.08
C ALA A 223 -13.98 9.84 1.47
N GLU A 224 -12.85 10.48 1.76
CA GLU A 224 -12.48 11.77 1.19
C GLU A 224 -11.86 11.65 -0.22
N ILE A 225 -11.02 10.63 -0.44
CA ILE A 225 -10.23 10.49 -1.69
C ILE A 225 -11.02 9.76 -2.79
N LEU A 226 -11.66 8.64 -2.47
CA LEU A 226 -12.31 7.80 -3.48
C LEU A 226 -13.38 8.52 -4.31
N PRO A 227 -14.21 9.42 -3.74
CA PRO A 227 -15.18 10.15 -4.54
C PRO A 227 -14.57 11.05 -5.62
N ARG A 228 -13.35 11.57 -5.39
CA ARG A 228 -12.63 12.35 -6.40
C ARG A 228 -12.13 11.50 -7.55
N MET A 229 -11.76 10.25 -7.27
CA MET A 229 -11.18 9.34 -8.25
C MET A 229 -12.24 8.56 -9.04
N LEU A 230 -13.29 8.10 -8.35
CA LEU A 230 -14.32 7.21 -8.88
C LEU A 230 -15.64 7.93 -9.21
N GLY A 231 -15.76 9.22 -8.85
CA GLY A 231 -16.93 10.04 -9.16
C GLY A 231 -18.21 9.67 -8.40
N LYS A 232 -18.10 8.82 -7.37
CA LYS A 232 -19.23 8.32 -6.57
C LYS A 232 -18.93 8.51 -5.09
N ARG A 233 -19.96 8.83 -4.30
CA ARG A 233 -19.81 9.02 -2.85
C ARG A 233 -19.57 7.67 -2.18
N VAL A 234 -18.76 7.67 -1.12
CA VAL A 234 -18.64 6.53 -0.21
C VAL A 234 -19.78 6.60 0.79
N SER A 235 -20.64 5.59 0.81
CA SER A 235 -21.82 5.54 1.68
C SER A 235 -21.57 4.77 2.96
N ARG A 236 -20.76 3.71 2.87
CA ARG A 236 -20.45 2.81 3.99
C ARG A 236 -19.05 2.25 3.87
N THR A 237 -18.51 1.91 5.04
CA THR A 237 -17.15 1.45 5.21
C THR A 237 -17.13 0.32 6.21
N TYR A 238 -16.48 -0.77 5.82
CA TYR A 238 -16.42 -2.00 6.61
C TYR A 238 -14.97 -2.41 6.86
N LEU A 239 -14.73 -2.92 8.06
CA LEU A 239 -13.58 -3.72 8.36
C LEU A 239 -14.00 -5.19 8.43
N TYR A 240 -13.40 -6.08 7.65
CA TYR A 240 -13.68 -7.51 7.67
C TYR A 240 -12.50 -8.27 8.30
N SER A 241 -12.75 -9.02 9.37
CA SER A 241 -11.75 -9.89 9.99
C SER A 241 -11.89 -11.33 9.50
N PHE A 242 -10.85 -11.82 8.83
CA PHE A 242 -10.73 -13.23 8.46
C PHE A 242 -10.54 -14.16 9.66
N THR A 243 -10.14 -13.64 10.83
CA THR A 243 -10.01 -14.48 12.04
C THR A 243 -11.36 -14.77 12.67
N ASN A 244 -12.26 -13.79 12.69
CA ASN A 244 -13.58 -13.96 13.31
C ASN A 244 -14.69 -14.28 12.29
N GLY A 245 -14.46 -14.02 11.01
CA GLY A 245 -15.50 -14.11 9.98
C GLY A 245 -16.56 -13.00 10.10
N GLU A 246 -16.20 -11.89 10.74
CA GLU A 246 -17.13 -10.80 11.09
C GLU A 246 -16.74 -9.50 10.38
N SER A 247 -17.76 -8.73 10.00
CA SER A 247 -17.61 -7.37 9.49
C SER A 247 -18.14 -6.36 10.49
N ILE A 248 -17.39 -5.28 10.72
CA ILE A 248 -17.84 -4.14 11.52
C ILE A 248 -17.97 -2.92 10.61
N GLU A 249 -19.12 -2.26 10.67
CA GLU A 249 -19.34 -0.95 10.05
C GLU A 249 -18.67 0.12 10.93
N ILE A 250 -17.83 0.94 10.32
CA ILE A 250 -17.05 2.00 10.97
C ILE A 250 -17.67 3.36 10.66
#